data_AF-A0A438JW82-F1
#
_entry.id   AF-A0A438JW82-F1
#
_cell.length_a   1.000
_cell.length_b   1.000
_cell.length_c   1.000
_cell.angle_alpha   90.00
_cell.angle_beta   90.00
_cell.angle_gamma   90.00
#
_symmetry.space_group_name_H-M   'P 1'
#
loop_
_entity.id
_entity.type
_entity.pdbx_description
1 polymer ?
#
loop_
_entity_poly.entity_id
_entity_poly.type
_entity_poly.pdbx_seq_one_letter_code
_entity_poly.pdbx_strand_id
1 'polypeptide(L)'
;MRAYNIKLNPTKYAFGVSVKKFLGFMVTQRGIEVNPTQVKVVIETPTPNNKKELQHLIGRLPAMSCFIAHFTNKLQFFFLILKGVSTFSWTNECKQTFEVVKRYLIEPPILSSPKSDEEFYMYLVVFDCATSAVLFRHIRDNE
;
A
#
# COMPACT_ATOMS: atom_id res chain seq x y z
N MET A 1 19.30 23.85 -11.41
CA MET A 1 18.10 24.14 -12.24
C MET A 1 18.33 25.29 -13.22
N ARG A 2 18.70 26.51 -12.78
CA ARG A 2 18.95 27.65 -13.70
C ARG A 2 20.08 27.38 -14.71
N ALA A 3 21.19 26.79 -14.27
CA ALA A 3 22.31 26.43 -15.16
C ALA A 3 21.96 25.41 -16.26
N TYR A 4 20.86 24.67 -16.11
CA TYR A 4 20.39 23.66 -17.06
C TYR A 4 19.03 24.04 -17.68
N ASN A 5 18.59 25.29 -17.53
CA ASN A 5 17.31 25.81 -18.02
C ASN A 5 16.07 24.96 -17.62
N ILE A 6 16.12 24.31 -16.45
CA ILE A 6 14.98 23.55 -15.89
C ILE A 6 14.04 24.53 -15.21
N LYS A 7 12.77 24.55 -15.64
CA LYS A 7 11.70 25.37 -15.07
C LYS A 7 10.75 24.52 -14.22
N LEU A 8 10.36 25.05 -13.08
CA LEU A 8 9.37 24.44 -12.19
C LEU A 8 7.99 24.99 -12.51
N ASN A 9 6.95 24.16 -12.42
CA ASN A 9 5.56 24.60 -12.51
C ASN A 9 5.06 25.06 -11.13
N PRO A 10 4.90 26.37 -10.85
CA PRO A 10 4.58 26.87 -9.52
C PRO A 10 3.34 26.23 -8.87
N THR A 11 2.34 25.81 -9.67
CA THR A 11 1.10 25.22 -9.15
C THR A 11 1.26 23.76 -8.69
N LYS A 12 2.38 23.10 -9.03
CA LYS A 12 2.68 21.71 -8.69
C LYS A 12 3.74 21.56 -7.59
N TYR A 13 4.33 22.66 -7.10
CA TYR A 13 5.33 22.64 -6.04
C TYR A 13 4.77 23.17 -4.73
N ALA A 14 5.20 22.55 -3.64
CA ALA A 14 4.97 23.00 -2.28
C ALA A 14 6.32 23.06 -1.56
N PHE A 15 6.56 24.17 -0.86
CA PHE A 15 7.79 24.46 -0.11
C PHE A 15 7.41 24.82 1.33
N GLY A 16 8.20 24.40 2.32
CA GLY A 16 7.99 24.74 3.73
C GLY A 16 6.73 24.16 4.37
N VAL A 17 6.10 23.13 3.78
CA VAL A 17 4.88 22.49 4.31
C VAL A 17 5.23 21.34 5.26
N SER A 18 4.41 21.16 6.30
CA SER A 18 4.55 20.04 7.27
C SER A 18 4.11 18.69 6.71
N VAL A 19 3.25 18.70 5.70
CA VAL A 19 2.70 17.53 5.02
C VAL A 19 2.69 17.78 3.52
N LYS A 20 3.14 16.80 2.73
CA LYS A 20 3.18 16.90 1.26
C LYS A 20 2.76 15.60 0.59
N LYS A 21 1.89 15.70 -0.41
CA LYS A 21 1.59 14.59 -1.30
C LYS A 21 2.72 14.40 -2.32
N PHE A 22 3.33 13.21 -2.36
CA PHE A 22 4.42 12.89 -3.27
C PHE A 22 4.35 11.43 -3.73
N LEU A 23 4.45 11.20 -5.05
CA LEU A 23 4.37 9.87 -5.67
C LEU A 23 3.19 9.00 -5.20
N GLY A 24 2.07 9.64 -4.84
CA GLY A 24 0.87 8.94 -4.37
C GLY A 24 0.80 8.73 -2.86
N PHE A 25 1.83 9.09 -2.09
CA PHE A 25 1.88 8.98 -0.62
C PHE A 25 1.80 10.35 0.06
N MET A 26 1.58 10.34 1.36
CA MET A 26 1.68 11.52 2.22
C MET A 26 3.02 11.48 2.95
N VAL A 27 3.84 12.51 2.76
CA VAL A 27 5.13 12.64 3.42
C VAL A 27 4.99 13.67 4.54
N THR A 28 5.26 13.24 5.76
CA THR A 28 5.18 14.04 6.98
C THR A 28 6.51 13.99 7.74
N GLN A 29 6.64 14.81 8.78
CA GLN A 29 7.82 14.74 9.65
C GLN A 29 7.94 13.40 10.40
N ARG A 30 6.82 12.69 10.59
CA ARG A 30 6.77 11.38 11.25
C ARG A 30 7.20 10.24 10.33
N GLY A 31 7.06 10.42 9.02
CA GLY A 31 7.41 9.43 8.01
C GLY A 31 6.52 9.50 6.78
N ILE A 32 6.30 8.33 6.16
CA ILE A 32 5.49 8.13 4.99
C ILE A 32 4.16 7.50 5.44
N GLU A 33 3.09 8.16 5.07
CA GLU A 33 1.71 7.77 5.38
C GLU A 33 0.97 7.46 4.09
N VAL A 34 -0.03 6.58 4.19
CA VAL A 34 -0.90 6.28 3.06
C VAL A 34 -1.70 7.53 2.68
N ASN A 35 -2.00 7.68 1.40
CA ASN A 35 -2.84 8.78 0.93
C ASN A 35 -4.33 8.51 1.23
N PRO A 36 -5.00 9.36 2.06
CA PRO A 36 -6.39 9.16 2.43
C PRO A 36 -7.34 9.10 1.23
N THR A 37 -7.02 9.79 0.12
CA THR A 37 -7.83 9.72 -1.10
C THR A 37 -7.79 8.32 -1.73
N GLN A 38 -6.64 7.64 -1.72
CA GLN A 38 -6.53 6.27 -2.24
C GLN A 38 -7.24 5.27 -1.34
N VAL A 39 -7.09 5.42 -0.02
CA VAL A 39 -7.79 4.61 0.99
C VAL A 39 -9.29 4.75 0.83
N LYS A 40 -9.80 5.98 0.75
CA LYS A 40 -11.23 6.26 0.58
C LYS A 40 -11.81 5.56 -0.65
N VAL A 41 -11.11 5.63 -1.79
CA VAL A 41 -11.53 4.95 -3.03
C VAL A 41 -11.65 3.44 -2.84
N VAL A 42 -10.74 2.81 -2.09
CA VAL A 42 -10.82 1.35 -1.82
C VAL A 42 -11.93 1.01 -0.83
N ILE A 43 -12.08 1.78 0.25
CA ILE A 43 -13.12 1.55 1.26
C ILE A 43 -14.52 1.67 0.64
N GLU A 44 -14.73 2.67 -0.21
CA GLU A 44 -15.99 2.95 -0.89
C GLU A 44 -16.21 2.08 -2.14
N THR A 45 -15.20 1.30 -2.57
CA THR A 45 -15.37 0.41 -3.72
C THR A 45 -16.42 -0.66 -3.36
N PRO A 46 -17.52 -0.77 -4.15
CA PRO A 46 -18.52 -1.79 -3.92
C PRO A 46 -17.93 -3.18 -4.16
N THR A 47 -18.60 -4.19 -3.63
CA THR A 47 -18.26 -5.59 -3.87
C THR A 47 -18.18 -5.87 -5.38
N PRO A 48 -17.06 -6.41 -5.89
CA PRO A 48 -16.93 -6.76 -7.29
C PRO A 48 -17.96 -7.81 -7.71
N ASN A 49 -18.66 -7.56 -8.81
CA ASN A 49 -19.69 -8.46 -9.38
C ASN A 49 -19.16 -9.28 -10.56
N ASN A 50 -17.96 -8.98 -11.06
CA ASN A 50 -17.33 -9.70 -12.16
C ASN A 50 -15.80 -9.64 -12.08
N LYS A 51 -15.13 -10.46 -12.91
CA LYS A 51 -13.66 -10.52 -12.97
C LYS A 51 -13.01 -9.18 -13.33
N LYS A 52 -13.64 -8.35 -14.17
CA LYS A 52 -13.08 -7.04 -14.57
C LYS A 52 -13.08 -6.07 -13.40
N GLU A 53 -14.17 -6.00 -12.64
CA GLU A 53 -14.25 -5.20 -11.42
C GLU A 53 -13.24 -5.67 -10.37
N LEU A 54 -13.06 -7.00 -10.23
CA LEU A 54 -12.04 -7.55 -9.33
C LEU A 54 -10.62 -7.19 -9.78
N GLN A 55 -10.30 -7.32 -11.07
CA GLN A 55 -9.01 -6.90 -11.62
C GLN A 55 -8.75 -5.41 -11.38
N HIS A 56 -9.77 -4.58 -11.56
CA HIS A 56 -9.67 -3.15 -11.33
C HIS A 56 -9.48 -2.81 -9.84
N LEU A 57 -10.13 -3.53 -8.93
CA LEU A 57 -9.86 -3.43 -7.49
C LEU A 57 -8.42 -3.82 -7.18
N ILE A 58 -7.96 -4.99 -7.63
CA ILE A 58 -6.59 -5.46 -7.42
C ILE A 58 -5.58 -4.47 -8.00
N GLY A 59 -5.85 -3.87 -9.16
CA GLY A 59 -4.97 -2.88 -9.79
C GLY A 59 -4.79 -1.58 -8.99
N ARG A 60 -5.71 -1.27 -8.06
CA ARG A 60 -5.65 -0.07 -7.21
C ARG A 60 -4.86 -0.28 -5.91
N LEU A 61 -4.73 -1.52 -5.45
CA LEU A 61 -4.12 -1.86 -4.17
C LEU A 61 -2.57 -1.77 -4.10
N PRO A 62 -1.76 -1.96 -5.18
CA PRO A 62 -0.31 -2.09 -5.07
C PRO A 62 0.38 -0.88 -4.48
N ALA A 63 -0.16 0.32 -4.74
CA ALA A 63 0.36 1.57 -4.17
C ALA A 63 0.31 1.59 -2.63
N MET A 64 -0.54 0.76 -2.00
CA MET A 64 -0.71 0.69 -0.55
C MET A 64 -0.13 -0.61 0.04
N SER A 65 0.49 -1.47 -0.80
CA SER A 65 0.99 -2.78 -0.38
C SER A 65 2.06 -2.70 0.72
N CYS A 66 2.86 -1.62 0.75
CA CYS A 66 3.87 -1.39 1.79
C CYS A 66 3.29 -1.16 3.19
N PHE A 67 2.01 -0.84 3.31
CA PHE A 67 1.32 -0.65 4.59
C PHE A 67 0.59 -1.90 5.09
N ILE A 68 0.58 -2.98 4.30
CA ILE A 68 -0.16 -4.20 4.59
C ILE A 68 0.83 -5.36 4.65
N ALA A 69 1.13 -5.83 5.86
CA ALA A 69 1.96 -7.02 6.04
C ALA A 69 1.33 -8.22 5.31
N HIS A 70 2.17 -9.03 4.64
CA HIS A 70 1.74 -10.21 3.91
C HIS A 70 0.69 -9.92 2.81
N PHE A 71 0.74 -8.72 2.21
CA PHE A 71 -0.22 -8.24 1.21
C PHE A 71 -0.60 -9.28 0.16
N THR A 72 0.39 -9.85 -0.55
CA THR A 72 0.16 -10.83 -1.61
C THR A 72 -0.55 -12.08 -1.11
N ASN A 73 -0.15 -12.58 0.06
CA ASN A 73 -0.78 -13.75 0.68
C ASN A 73 -2.24 -13.46 1.07
N LYS A 74 -2.53 -12.27 1.60
CA LYS A 74 -3.90 -11.87 1.93
C LYS A 74 -4.80 -11.83 0.69
N LEU A 75 -4.28 -11.39 -0.45
CA LEU A 75 -5.03 -11.34 -1.71
C LEU A 75 -5.15 -12.71 -2.43
N GLN A 76 -4.71 -13.81 -1.83
CA GLN A 76 -4.70 -15.13 -2.48
C GLN A 76 -6.05 -15.52 -3.09
N PHE A 77 -7.15 -15.29 -2.37
CA PHE A 77 -8.48 -15.68 -2.83
C PHE A 77 -8.94 -14.88 -4.05
N PHE A 78 -8.50 -13.62 -4.17
CA PHE A 78 -8.78 -12.83 -5.37
C PHE A 78 -8.03 -13.41 -6.58
N PHE A 79 -6.77 -13.80 -6.40
CA PHE A 79 -6.01 -14.44 -7.49
C PHE A 79 -6.56 -15.80 -7.88
N LEU A 80 -7.09 -16.58 -6.93
CA LEU A 80 -7.77 -17.85 -7.24
C LEU A 80 -9.00 -17.64 -8.12
N ILE A 81 -9.85 -16.64 -7.82
CA ILE A 81 -10.99 -16.29 -8.68
C ILE A 81 -10.55 -15.88 -10.09
N LEU A 82 -9.46 -15.09 -10.19
CA LEU A 82 -8.97 -14.65 -11.50
C LEU A 82 -8.36 -15.78 -12.33
N LYS A 83 -7.69 -16.76 -11.69
CA LYS A 83 -7.13 -17.94 -12.35
C LYS A 83 -8.18 -18.98 -12.75
N GLY A 84 -9.30 -19.06 -12.02
CA GLY A 84 -10.33 -20.07 -12.27
C GLY A 84 -10.99 -19.96 -13.65
N VAL A 85 -11.28 -21.11 -14.27
CA VAL A 85 -11.99 -21.20 -15.57
C VAL A 85 -13.51 -21.07 -15.41
N SER A 86 -14.02 -21.22 -14.19
CA SER A 86 -15.45 -21.18 -13.86
C SER A 86 -16.06 -19.78 -13.92
N THR A 87 -17.39 -19.74 -13.80
CA THR A 87 -18.17 -18.53 -13.57
C THR A 87 -17.65 -17.77 -12.33
N PHE A 88 -17.60 -16.44 -12.43
CA PHE A 88 -17.20 -15.58 -11.33
C PHE A 88 -18.15 -15.77 -10.16
N SER A 89 -17.60 -16.03 -8.97
CA SER A 89 -18.36 -16.12 -7.73
C SER A 89 -17.62 -15.38 -6.63
N TRP A 90 -18.25 -14.35 -6.07
CA TRP A 90 -17.68 -13.61 -4.95
C TRP A 90 -17.93 -14.36 -3.65
N THR A 91 -16.97 -15.21 -3.28
CA THR A 91 -17.10 -16.14 -2.15
C THR A 91 -17.03 -15.44 -0.79
N ASN A 92 -17.40 -16.16 0.27
CA ASN A 92 -17.31 -15.64 1.64
C ASN A 92 -15.86 -15.34 2.04
N GLU A 93 -14.91 -16.15 1.58
CA GLU A 93 -13.47 -15.96 1.79
C GLU A 93 -13.00 -14.66 1.12
N CYS A 94 -13.54 -14.32 -0.05
CA CYS A 94 -13.23 -13.07 -0.73
C CYS A 94 -13.82 -11.86 -0.01
N LYS A 95 -15.05 -11.97 0.52
CA LYS A 95 -15.64 -10.93 1.38
C LYS A 95 -14.76 -10.68 2.61
N GLN A 96 -14.41 -11.73 3.33
CA GLN A 96 -13.56 -11.64 4.53
C GLN A 96 -12.19 -11.06 4.20
N THR A 97 -11.57 -11.51 3.10
CA THR A 97 -10.30 -10.98 2.61
C THR A 97 -10.38 -9.48 2.35
N PHE A 98 -11.44 -9.02 1.67
CA PHE A 98 -11.61 -7.62 1.37
C PHE A 98 -11.77 -6.77 2.65
N GLU A 99 -12.55 -7.26 3.61
CA GLU A 99 -12.71 -6.58 4.91
C GLU A 99 -11.43 -6.58 5.75
N VAL A 100 -10.60 -7.62 5.66
CA VAL A 100 -9.25 -7.61 6.26
C VAL A 100 -8.41 -6.49 5.62
N VAL A 101 -8.37 -6.39 4.29
CA VAL A 101 -7.61 -5.36 3.57
C VAL A 101 -8.10 -3.96 3.96
N LYS A 102 -9.42 -3.73 4.01
CA LYS A 102 -9.98 -2.45 4.43
C LYS A 102 -9.55 -2.07 5.85
N ARG A 103 -9.56 -3.00 6.80
CA ARG A 103 -9.11 -2.74 8.18
C ARG A 103 -7.66 -2.24 8.24
N TYR A 104 -6.74 -2.87 7.51
CA TYR A 104 -5.35 -2.38 7.45
C TYR A 104 -5.22 -0.99 6.83
N LEU A 105 -6.14 -0.60 5.94
CA LEU A 105 -6.13 0.72 5.30
C LEU A 105 -6.78 1.81 6.16
N ILE A 106 -7.65 1.44 7.10
CA ILE A 106 -8.26 2.39 8.06
C ILE A 106 -7.23 2.80 9.11
N GLU A 107 -6.43 1.85 9.59
CA GLU A 107 -5.37 2.08 10.59
C GLU A 107 -4.00 1.64 10.05
N PRO A 108 -3.48 2.31 9.02
CA PRO A 108 -2.20 1.95 8.42
C PRO A 108 -1.04 2.34 9.35
N PRO A 109 0.05 1.56 9.39
CA PRO A 109 1.26 1.98 10.07
C PRO A 109 1.88 3.21 9.37
N ILE A 110 2.64 3.99 10.13
CA ILE A 110 3.49 5.04 9.55
C ILE A 110 4.84 4.41 9.24
N LEU A 111 5.29 4.54 7.99
CA LEU A 111 6.59 4.01 7.57
C LEU A 111 7.65 5.07 7.83
N SER A 112 8.69 4.73 8.58
CA SER A 112 9.80 5.66 8.82
C SER A 112 10.63 5.87 7.56
N SER A 113 11.08 7.10 7.33
CA SER A 113 12.08 7.37 6.29
C SER A 113 13.43 6.75 6.68
N PRO A 114 14.09 6.01 5.77
CA PRO A 114 15.42 5.46 6.05
C PRO A 114 16.43 6.60 6.16
N LYS A 115 17.41 6.46 7.07
CA LYS A 115 18.57 7.35 7.12
C LYS A 115 19.77 6.70 6.44
N SER A 116 20.71 7.53 6.00
CA SER A 116 22.00 7.03 5.51
C SER A 116 22.68 6.24 6.62
N ASP A 117 23.34 5.14 6.23
CA ASP A 117 24.19 4.34 7.11
C ASP A 117 23.46 3.67 8.29
N GLU A 118 22.13 3.56 8.24
CA GLU A 118 21.34 2.75 9.18
C GLU A 118 21.39 1.25 8.82
N GLU A 119 21.54 0.40 9.84
CA GLU A 119 21.33 -1.04 9.70
C GLU A 119 19.83 -1.35 9.68
N PHE A 120 19.43 -2.22 8.75
CA PHE A 120 18.07 -2.71 8.64
C PHE A 120 18.03 -4.22 8.83
N TYR A 121 16.95 -4.68 9.46
CA TYR A 121 16.64 -6.08 9.63
C TYR A 121 15.50 -6.45 8.70
N MET A 122 15.57 -7.64 8.13
CA MET A 122 14.54 -8.16 7.25
C MET A 122 13.90 -9.39 7.88
N TYR A 123 12.58 -9.36 8.03
CA TYR A 123 11.78 -10.52 8.37
C TYR A 123 11.16 -11.08 7.09
N LEU A 124 11.52 -12.32 6.74
CA LEU A 124 11.04 -13.01 5.55
C LEU A 124 10.10 -14.15 5.96
N VAL A 125 8.95 -14.24 5.31
CA VAL A 125 7.99 -15.34 5.49
C VAL A 125 7.61 -15.90 4.13
N VAL A 126 7.65 -17.23 4.03
CA VAL A 126 7.22 -17.98 2.85
C VAL A 126 5.90 -18.66 3.17
N PHE A 127 4.91 -18.43 2.33
CA PHE A 127 3.61 -19.12 2.31
C PHE A 127 3.54 -20.00 1.06
N ASP A 128 2.62 -20.95 1.03
CA ASP A 128 2.43 -21.89 -0.10
C ASP A 128 2.28 -21.18 -1.45
N CYS A 129 1.64 -20.00 -1.46
CA CYS A 129 1.32 -19.26 -2.67
C CYS A 129 2.00 -17.88 -2.79
N ALA A 130 2.80 -17.46 -1.79
CA ALA A 130 3.36 -16.11 -1.74
C ALA A 130 4.59 -16.00 -0.84
N THR A 131 5.45 -15.02 -1.11
CA THR A 131 6.53 -14.62 -0.19
C THR A 131 6.28 -13.20 0.30
N SER A 132 6.58 -12.92 1.56
CA SER A 132 6.42 -11.62 2.19
C SER A 132 7.71 -11.24 2.91
N ALA A 133 8.15 -10.00 2.73
CA ALA A 133 9.25 -9.41 3.47
C ALA A 133 8.81 -8.14 4.17
N VAL A 134 9.30 -7.93 5.39
CA VAL A 134 9.17 -6.65 6.12
C VAL A 134 10.57 -6.20 6.47
N LEU A 135 10.92 -4.99 6.04
CA LEU A 135 12.14 -4.30 6.44
C LEU A 135 11.83 -3.45 7.66
N PHE A 136 12.59 -3.61 8.74
CA PHE A 136 12.42 -2.85 9.96
C PHE A 136 13.77 -2.44 10.53
N ARG A 137 13.74 -1.47 11.44
CA ARG A 137 14.92 -1.01 12.18
C ARG A 137 14.71 -1.25 13.67
N HIS A 138 15.78 -1.61 14.36
CA HIS A 138 15.75 -1.69 15.82
C HIS A 138 15.92 -0.28 16.38
N ILE A 139 14.87 0.25 17.01
CA ILE A 139 14.98 1.50 17.78
C ILE A 139 15.50 1.07 19.15
N ARG A 140 16.75 1.42 19.47
CA ARG A 140 17.24 1.30 20.85
C ARG A 140 16.49 2.34 21.66
N ASP A 141 15.66 1.89 22.59
CA ASP A 141 15.13 2.78 23.62
C ASP A 141 16.31 3.23 24.46
N ASN A 142 16.63 4.52 24.39
CA ASN A 142 17.51 5.14 25.37
C ASN A 142 16.66 5.28 26.64
N GLU A 143 16.88 4.40 27.63
CA GLU A 143 16.59 4.71 29.03
C GLU A 143 17.44 5.90 29.51
#